data_AF-A0A6L8GHY3-F1
#
_entry.id   AF-A0A6L8GHY3-F1
#
_cell.length_a   1.000
_cell.length_b   1.000
_cell.length_c   1.000
_cell.angle_alpha   90.00
_cell.angle_beta   90.00
_cell.angle_gamma   90.00
#
_symmetry.space_group_name_H-M   'P 1'
#
loop_
_entity.id
_entity.type
_entity.pdbx_description
1 polymer ?
#
loop_
_entity_poly.entity_id
_entity_poly.type
_entity_poly.pdbx_seq_one_letter_code
_entity_poly.pdbx_strand_id
1 'polypeptide(L)'
;MKLRYATAACALAALVAVALIAGPPVAGQEAADFDTPRTAWGDPDLTGIWSPGYTLTPLERPEEFGDREFLTDEEVATLEGAQDTSEGRNFRPEAGTVADVEGAYNDEFTGRGKDVIRTRRTSLIVDPPNGRIPPRTPEAIERIGEYRPRRAAGGGEIETDVRIPYPVDPQSGRYADNPEDRAPDRCMGITIPFVRGTSGTYSRFVQSPDAMAVYHEDGHRGGGYRTIYLDGRPHPPSHIRQWLGHSVGHWDGDTLVVDTTNFSTGTSFYGSSENLHLVERFTRAGADLVMYEVTVEDPTVWGTSWTAEIPLTLVDNRSNQIYEAACHEGNYAMVSILAGARNLEAQGRE
;
A
#
# COMPACT_ATOMS: atom_id res chain seq x y z
N MET A 1 44.55 12.61 58.26
CA MET A 1 43.98 11.32 58.69
C MET A 1 42.45 11.40 58.59
N LYS A 2 41.83 10.44 57.89
CA LYS A 2 40.37 10.20 57.73
C LYS A 2 39.54 11.19 56.85
N LEU A 3 39.10 10.63 55.72
CA LEU A 3 37.96 10.99 54.85
C LEU A 3 36.67 11.41 55.59
N ARG A 4 35.81 12.18 54.87
CA ARG A 4 34.43 11.75 54.52
C ARG A 4 33.81 12.58 53.38
N TYR A 5 32.97 11.90 52.60
CA TYR A 5 32.13 12.35 51.48
C TYR A 5 31.02 13.33 51.96
N ALA A 6 30.22 14.01 51.15
CA ALA A 6 29.99 13.98 49.69
C ALA A 6 29.75 15.45 49.20
N THR A 7 29.29 15.80 47.99
CA THR A 7 28.70 15.06 46.85
C THR A 7 28.99 15.84 45.54
N ALA A 8 28.79 15.24 44.36
CA ALA A 8 28.79 15.94 43.07
C ALA A 8 27.69 15.41 42.15
N ALA A 9 26.91 16.29 41.54
CA ALA A 9 25.87 15.93 40.58
C ALA A 9 26.43 15.96 39.15
N CYS A 10 26.47 14.81 38.48
CA CYS A 10 26.77 14.74 37.05
C CYS A 10 25.45 14.77 36.25
N ALA A 11 25.24 15.83 35.47
CA ALA A 11 24.23 15.84 34.44
C ALA A 11 24.74 15.05 33.23
N LEU A 12 24.06 13.96 32.87
CA LEU A 12 24.34 13.22 31.64
C LEU A 12 23.49 13.79 30.51
N ALA A 13 24.13 14.44 29.54
CA ALA A 13 23.47 14.82 28.29
C ALA A 13 23.42 13.60 27.36
N ALA A 14 22.23 13.10 27.07
CA ALA A 14 22.04 12.00 26.11
C ALA A 14 22.07 12.54 24.68
N LEU A 15 23.17 12.28 23.96
CA LEU A 15 23.25 12.47 22.52
C LEU A 15 22.56 11.28 21.83
N VAL A 16 21.37 11.51 21.28
CA VAL A 16 20.72 10.56 20.37
C VAL A 16 21.39 10.69 19.01
N ALA A 17 22.23 9.70 18.67
CA ALA A 17 22.77 9.58 17.32
C ALA A 17 21.73 8.90 16.43
N VAL A 18 21.15 9.64 15.48
CA VAL A 18 20.36 9.06 14.39
C VAL A 18 21.35 8.36 13.46
N ALA A 19 21.37 7.02 13.52
CA ALA A 19 22.15 6.21 12.60
C ALA A 19 21.38 6.11 11.28
N LEU A 20 21.87 6.80 10.25
CA LEU A 20 21.46 6.55 8.86
C LEU A 20 21.90 5.14 8.47
N ILE A 21 20.96 4.18 8.54
CA ILE A 21 21.17 2.83 8.01
C ILE A 21 21.00 2.91 6.49
N ALA A 22 22.03 3.36 5.80
CA ALA A 22 22.14 3.16 4.37
C ALA A 22 22.35 1.65 4.12
N GLY A 23 21.26 0.95 3.80
CA GLY A 23 21.34 -0.40 3.25
C GLY A 23 22.21 -0.42 1.98
N PRO A 24 22.88 -1.54 1.66
CA PRO A 24 23.61 -1.63 0.40
C PRO A 24 22.64 -1.42 -0.76
N PRO A 25 23.01 -0.66 -1.81
CA PRO A 25 22.14 -0.51 -2.97
C PRO A 25 21.96 -1.89 -3.64
N VAL A 26 20.71 -2.29 -3.89
CA VAL A 26 20.37 -3.46 -4.70
C VAL A 26 20.55 -3.14 -6.19
N ALA A 27 21.70 -2.55 -6.54
CA ALA A 27 22.12 -2.23 -7.89
C ALA A 27 22.87 -3.45 -8.46
N GLY A 28 22.10 -4.50 -8.77
CA GLY A 28 22.60 -5.85 -9.10
C GLY A 28 22.21 -6.38 -10.48
N GLN A 29 21.66 -5.56 -11.37
CA GLN A 29 21.48 -5.88 -12.78
C GLN A 29 22.02 -4.73 -13.63
N GLU A 30 22.75 -5.05 -14.70
CA GLU A 30 23.12 -4.07 -15.73
C GLU A 30 21.83 -3.52 -16.33
N ALA A 31 21.56 -2.23 -16.10
CA ALA A 31 20.57 -1.49 -16.88
C ALA A 31 21.12 -1.39 -18.31
N ALA A 32 20.73 -2.33 -19.17
CA ALA A 32 21.19 -2.42 -20.54
C ALA A 32 20.81 -1.15 -21.33
N ASP A 33 21.83 -0.34 -21.68
CA ASP A 33 21.82 0.89 -22.53
C ASP A 33 20.44 1.50 -22.82
N PHE A 34 19.67 1.78 -21.78
CA PHE A 34 18.38 2.45 -21.89
C PHE A 34 18.61 3.95 -21.77
N ASP A 35 18.45 4.66 -22.89
CA ASP A 35 18.49 6.12 -22.90
C ASP A 35 17.25 6.67 -22.18
N THR A 36 17.38 6.86 -20.86
CA THR A 36 16.35 7.39 -19.96
C THR A 36 15.76 8.68 -20.56
N PRO A 37 14.47 8.69 -20.95
CA PRO A 37 13.81 9.90 -21.44
C PRO A 37 14.00 11.04 -20.45
N ARG A 38 14.31 12.24 -20.95
CA ARG A 38 14.57 13.41 -20.11
C ARG A 38 13.50 14.48 -20.28
N THR A 39 13.20 15.17 -19.19
CA THR A 39 12.40 16.39 -19.20
C THR A 39 13.13 17.51 -19.94
N ALA A 40 12.43 18.61 -20.24
CA ALA A 40 13.03 19.79 -20.88
C ALA A 40 14.13 20.48 -20.04
N TRP A 41 14.29 20.10 -18.76
CA TRP A 41 15.33 20.62 -17.86
C TRP A 41 16.42 19.58 -17.51
N GLY A 42 16.32 18.33 -18.01
CA GLY A 42 17.39 17.33 -17.94
C GLY A 42 17.19 16.20 -16.92
N ASP A 43 16.15 16.26 -16.09
CA ASP A 43 15.79 15.19 -15.16
C ASP A 43 15.23 13.96 -15.91
N PRO A 44 15.29 12.74 -15.35
CA PRO A 44 14.49 11.62 -15.82
C PRO A 44 12.98 11.95 -15.90
N ASP A 45 12.37 11.63 -17.04
CA ASP A 45 10.94 11.82 -17.28
C ASP A 45 10.14 10.59 -16.81
N LEU A 46 9.45 10.81 -15.70
CA LEU A 46 8.49 9.92 -15.05
C LEU A 46 7.05 10.36 -15.38
N THR A 47 6.82 11.38 -16.20
CA THR A 47 5.48 11.89 -16.51
C THR A 47 4.66 10.84 -17.27
N GLY A 48 3.47 10.54 -16.76
CA GLY A 48 2.61 9.51 -17.35
C GLY A 48 1.47 9.08 -16.45
N ILE A 49 0.68 8.11 -16.93
CA ILE A 49 -0.22 7.32 -16.08
C ILE A 49 0.39 5.94 -15.92
N TRP A 50 0.58 5.55 -14.66
CA TRP A 50 1.31 4.38 -14.24
C TRP A 50 0.39 3.43 -13.52
N SER A 51 0.42 2.15 -13.89
CA SER A 51 -0.30 1.10 -13.20
C SER A 51 0.69 0.16 -12.51
N PRO A 52 0.55 -0.16 -11.20
CA PRO A 52 1.23 -1.30 -10.60
C PRO A 52 0.72 -2.63 -11.18
N GLY A 53 -0.33 -2.56 -12.00
CA GLY A 53 -0.98 -3.69 -12.62
C GLY A 53 -1.70 -4.57 -11.61
N TYR A 54 -2.15 -5.70 -12.13
CA TYR A 54 -2.50 -6.85 -11.32
C TYR A 54 -1.50 -7.95 -11.67
N THR A 55 -0.88 -8.57 -10.67
CA THR A 55 0.17 -9.58 -10.88
C THR A 55 -0.08 -10.82 -10.05
N LEU A 56 0.34 -11.97 -10.57
CA LEU A 56 0.38 -13.24 -9.84
C LEU A 56 1.46 -13.25 -8.75
N THR A 57 2.44 -12.34 -8.78
CA THR A 57 3.45 -12.23 -7.72
C THR A 57 2.80 -11.70 -6.43
N PRO A 58 2.80 -12.47 -5.33
CA PRO A 58 2.20 -12.03 -4.07
C PRO A 58 3.06 -10.95 -3.41
N LEU A 59 2.46 -10.12 -2.56
CA LEU A 59 3.22 -9.17 -1.73
C LEU A 59 4.27 -9.90 -0.87
N GLU A 60 3.82 -10.94 -0.17
CA GLU A 60 4.62 -11.74 0.76
C GLU A 60 4.89 -13.12 0.19
N ARG A 61 6.12 -13.61 0.38
CA ARG A 61 6.58 -14.86 -0.23
C ARG A 61 5.89 -16.10 0.35
N PRO A 62 5.39 -17.02 -0.48
CA PRO A 62 4.95 -18.33 -0.06
C PRO A 62 6.04 -19.08 0.72
N GLU A 63 5.64 -19.76 1.80
CA GLU A 63 6.55 -20.42 2.76
C GLU A 63 7.42 -21.50 2.09
N GLU A 64 6.89 -22.14 1.06
CA GLU A 64 7.55 -23.16 0.22
C GLU A 64 8.80 -22.67 -0.52
N PHE A 65 8.93 -21.35 -0.76
CA PHE A 65 10.12 -20.79 -1.41
C PHE A 65 11.24 -20.40 -0.43
N GLY A 66 10.94 -20.23 0.87
CA GLY A 66 11.92 -19.73 1.85
C GLY A 66 12.58 -18.42 1.39
N ASP A 67 13.90 -18.39 1.30
CA ASP A 67 14.66 -17.22 0.83
C ASP A 67 14.87 -17.19 -0.71
N ARG A 68 14.22 -18.09 -1.48
CA ARG A 68 14.40 -18.17 -2.94
C ARG A 68 13.69 -17.01 -3.63
N GLU A 69 14.46 -15.99 -4.02
CA GLU A 69 13.94 -14.74 -4.60
C GLU A 69 13.19 -14.91 -5.93
N PHE A 70 13.59 -15.85 -6.79
CA PHE A 70 13.12 -15.94 -8.18
C PHE A 70 12.43 -17.26 -8.51
N LEU A 71 11.46 -17.17 -9.43
CA LEU A 71 10.80 -18.29 -10.11
C LEU A 71 11.61 -18.69 -11.36
N THR A 72 11.55 -19.96 -11.73
CA THR A 72 12.03 -20.46 -13.02
C THR A 72 11.02 -20.20 -14.14
N ASP A 73 11.48 -20.21 -15.39
CA ASP A 73 10.61 -20.04 -16.57
C ASP A 73 9.45 -21.06 -16.62
N GLU A 74 9.70 -22.29 -16.15
CA GLU A 74 8.69 -23.36 -16.07
C GLU A 74 7.65 -23.09 -14.98
N GLU A 75 8.07 -22.59 -13.81
CA GLU A 75 7.15 -22.18 -12.74
C GLU A 75 6.31 -20.96 -13.14
N VAL A 76 6.91 -19.97 -13.81
CA VAL A 76 6.19 -18.81 -14.37
C VAL A 76 5.13 -19.29 -15.37
N ALA A 77 5.51 -20.07 -16.39
CA ALA A 77 4.58 -20.60 -17.37
C ALA A 77 3.46 -21.48 -16.75
N THR A 78 3.77 -22.19 -15.67
CA THR A 78 2.79 -22.98 -14.91
C THR A 78 1.78 -22.09 -14.17
N LEU A 79 2.24 -21.02 -13.51
CA LEU A 79 1.38 -20.08 -12.78
C LEU A 79 0.46 -19.29 -13.74
N GLU A 80 1.03 -18.74 -14.81
CA GLU A 80 0.31 -17.96 -15.82
C GLU A 80 -0.70 -18.85 -16.57
N GLY A 81 -0.29 -20.05 -16.99
CA GLY A 81 -1.16 -21.03 -17.65
C GLY A 81 -2.28 -21.57 -16.74
N ALA A 82 -2.03 -21.78 -15.45
CA ALA A 82 -3.06 -22.15 -14.49
C ALA A 82 -4.10 -21.03 -14.33
N GLN A 83 -3.65 -19.77 -14.25
CA GLN A 83 -4.51 -18.60 -14.10
C GLN A 83 -5.44 -18.39 -15.29
N ASP A 84 -4.96 -18.59 -16.53
CA ASP A 84 -5.76 -18.47 -17.74
C ASP A 84 -6.95 -19.46 -17.80
N THR A 85 -6.87 -20.59 -17.08
CA THR A 85 -7.96 -21.58 -16.97
C THR A 85 -8.86 -21.38 -15.75
N SER A 86 -8.55 -20.42 -14.87
CA SER A 86 -9.20 -20.27 -13.58
C SER A 86 -10.39 -19.29 -13.64
N GLU A 87 -11.61 -19.79 -13.49
CA GLU A 87 -12.81 -18.93 -13.38
C GLU A 87 -12.72 -17.93 -12.21
N GLY A 88 -12.02 -18.29 -11.13
CA GLY A 88 -11.76 -17.41 -9.99
C GLY A 88 -13.03 -16.75 -9.45
N ARG A 89 -13.08 -15.41 -9.46
CA ARG A 89 -14.27 -14.66 -9.00
C ARG A 89 -15.33 -14.45 -10.07
N ASN A 90 -15.19 -15.04 -11.27
CA ASN A 90 -16.28 -15.17 -12.24
C ASN A 90 -17.18 -16.37 -11.93
N PHE A 91 -16.70 -17.36 -11.17
CA PHE A 91 -17.55 -18.43 -10.65
C PHE A 91 -18.65 -17.82 -9.76
N ARG A 92 -19.89 -18.26 -9.98
CA ARG A 92 -21.05 -17.91 -9.17
C ARG A 92 -21.66 -19.18 -8.59
N PRO A 93 -21.88 -19.25 -7.26
CA PRO A 93 -22.58 -20.36 -6.64
C PRO A 93 -24.09 -20.27 -6.93
N GLU A 94 -24.92 -20.96 -6.13
CA GLU A 94 -26.37 -20.88 -6.28
C GLU A 94 -26.88 -19.43 -6.13
N ALA A 95 -27.69 -18.98 -7.09
CA ALA A 95 -28.16 -17.61 -7.21
C ALA A 95 -29.00 -17.19 -5.99
N GLY A 96 -28.72 -16.02 -5.43
CA GLY A 96 -29.39 -15.49 -4.25
C GLY A 96 -28.88 -16.06 -2.91
N THR A 97 -27.82 -16.88 -2.92
CA THR A 97 -27.08 -17.20 -1.69
C THR A 97 -26.21 -16.02 -1.24
N VAL A 98 -25.80 -16.00 0.04
CA VAL A 98 -24.87 -14.99 0.56
C VAL A 98 -23.57 -14.96 -0.25
N ALA A 99 -23.03 -16.12 -0.61
CA ALA A 99 -21.79 -16.22 -1.41
C ALA A 99 -21.94 -15.70 -2.86
N ASP A 100 -23.15 -15.73 -3.43
CA ASP A 100 -23.46 -15.10 -4.73
C ASP A 100 -23.50 -13.56 -4.59
N VAL A 101 -24.20 -13.06 -3.57
CA VAL A 101 -24.37 -11.61 -3.31
C VAL A 101 -23.05 -10.94 -2.87
N GLU A 102 -22.29 -11.56 -1.96
CA GLU A 102 -20.97 -11.08 -1.53
C GLU A 102 -19.91 -11.21 -2.64
N GLY A 103 -20.18 -12.04 -3.65
CA GLY A 103 -19.42 -12.12 -4.89
C GLY A 103 -19.54 -10.88 -5.78
N ALA A 104 -20.16 -9.78 -5.35
CA ALA A 104 -20.57 -8.61 -6.14
C ALA A 104 -19.70 -8.24 -7.36
N TYR A 105 -18.39 -8.07 -7.20
CA TYR A 105 -17.45 -7.86 -8.31
C TYR A 105 -17.04 -9.19 -8.96
N ASN A 106 -16.85 -9.23 -10.28
CA ASN A 106 -16.26 -10.39 -10.96
C ASN A 106 -14.70 -10.30 -10.98
N ASP A 107 -14.02 -11.17 -11.73
CA ASP A 107 -12.55 -11.17 -11.73
C ASP A 107 -11.94 -9.94 -12.43
N GLU A 108 -12.60 -9.42 -13.48
CA GLU A 108 -12.24 -8.18 -14.18
C GLU A 108 -12.08 -7.00 -13.20
N PHE A 109 -13.05 -6.83 -12.30
CA PHE A 109 -13.08 -5.73 -11.32
C PHE A 109 -12.23 -5.97 -10.06
N THR A 110 -11.50 -7.07 -9.96
CA THR A 110 -10.56 -7.29 -8.83
C THR A 110 -9.17 -7.74 -9.21
N GLY A 111 -8.96 -8.12 -10.47
CA GLY A 111 -7.67 -8.44 -11.06
C GLY A 111 -6.74 -9.26 -10.16
N ARG A 112 -6.81 -10.57 -10.29
CA ARG A 112 -5.76 -11.46 -9.77
C ARG A 112 -4.44 -11.35 -10.54
N GLY A 113 -4.42 -10.59 -11.64
CA GLY A 113 -3.36 -10.61 -12.63
C GLY A 113 -3.47 -11.80 -13.57
N LYS A 114 -2.64 -11.78 -14.61
CA LYS A 114 -2.38 -12.94 -15.46
C LYS A 114 -0.90 -13.29 -15.49
N ASP A 115 -0.06 -12.28 -15.32
CA ASP A 115 1.38 -12.37 -15.47
C ASP A 115 2.11 -12.27 -14.13
N VAL A 116 3.22 -12.97 -14.01
CA VAL A 116 4.22 -12.74 -12.95
C VAL A 116 4.94 -11.41 -13.25
N ILE A 117 5.43 -10.68 -12.23
CA ILE A 117 6.20 -9.46 -12.49
C ILE A 117 7.42 -9.72 -13.39
N ARG A 118 7.86 -8.69 -14.14
CA ARG A 118 8.98 -8.79 -15.10
C ARG A 118 10.29 -9.34 -14.49
N THR A 119 10.56 -9.04 -13.22
CA THR A 119 11.73 -9.55 -12.48
C THR A 119 11.56 -11.00 -12.00
N ARG A 120 10.39 -11.63 -12.21
CA ARG A 120 10.05 -13.03 -11.87
C ARG A 120 10.24 -13.39 -10.40
N ARG A 121 10.11 -12.41 -9.51
CA ARG A 121 10.24 -12.64 -8.08
C ARG A 121 9.09 -13.49 -7.54
N THR A 122 9.39 -14.28 -6.52
CA THR A 122 8.43 -15.04 -5.70
C THR A 122 7.64 -14.16 -4.72
N SER A 123 8.03 -12.88 -4.57
CA SER A 123 7.38 -11.87 -3.74
C SER A 123 7.66 -10.45 -4.24
N LEU A 124 6.77 -9.48 -3.93
CA LEU A 124 7.07 -8.05 -4.11
C LEU A 124 8.02 -7.54 -3.01
N ILE A 125 7.93 -8.07 -1.78
CA ILE A 125 8.92 -7.76 -0.73
C ILE A 125 10.28 -8.37 -1.11
N VAL A 126 11.31 -7.53 -1.10
CA VAL A 126 12.70 -7.88 -1.41
C VAL A 126 13.60 -7.89 -0.17
N ASP A 127 13.25 -7.10 0.86
CA ASP A 127 13.92 -7.05 2.15
C ASP A 127 12.85 -7.04 3.26
N PRO A 128 12.91 -7.89 4.31
CA PRO A 128 13.93 -8.90 4.59
C PRO A 128 14.05 -10.00 3.51
N PRO A 129 15.20 -10.72 3.43
CA PRO A 129 15.47 -11.71 2.37
C PRO A 129 14.49 -12.87 2.26
N ASN A 130 13.64 -13.12 3.27
CA ASN A 130 12.56 -14.09 3.22
C ASN A 130 11.30 -13.59 2.47
N GLY A 131 11.30 -12.33 2.02
CA GLY A 131 10.23 -11.71 1.25
C GLY A 131 8.92 -11.54 2.01
N ARG A 132 8.96 -11.29 3.33
CA ARG A 132 7.77 -11.16 4.18
C ARG A 132 7.79 -9.91 5.05
N ILE A 133 6.61 -9.45 5.45
CA ILE A 133 6.52 -8.34 6.41
C ILE A 133 7.07 -8.85 7.77
N PRO A 134 7.96 -8.11 8.44
CA PRO A 134 8.45 -8.46 9.77
C PRO A 134 7.29 -8.67 10.77
N PRO A 135 7.46 -9.52 11.79
CA PRO A 135 6.45 -9.65 12.84
C PRO A 135 6.24 -8.31 13.55
N ARG A 136 4.98 -8.05 13.93
CA ARG A 136 4.62 -6.86 14.72
C ARG A 136 5.24 -6.92 16.11
N THR A 137 5.54 -5.76 16.70
CA THR A 137 5.94 -5.67 18.11
C THR A 137 4.79 -6.10 19.05
N PRO A 138 5.07 -6.57 20.27
CA PRO A 138 4.03 -6.90 21.25
C PRO A 138 3.06 -5.75 21.51
N GLU A 139 3.58 -4.52 21.61
CA GLU A 139 2.81 -3.30 21.82
C GLU A 139 1.91 -2.96 20.62
N ALA A 140 2.39 -3.24 19.39
CA ALA A 140 1.59 -3.11 18.18
C ALA A 140 0.48 -4.16 18.10
N ILE A 141 0.73 -5.39 18.57
CA ILE A 141 -0.27 -6.45 18.66
C ILE A 141 -1.34 -6.09 19.71
N GLU A 142 -0.96 -5.52 20.85
CA GLU A 142 -1.93 -5.04 21.85
C GLU A 142 -2.77 -3.85 21.31
N ARG A 143 -2.14 -2.90 20.60
CA ARG A 143 -2.80 -1.71 20.05
C ARG A 143 -3.70 -1.98 18.84
N ILE A 144 -3.28 -2.86 17.93
CA ILE A 144 -3.91 -3.05 16.60
C ILE A 144 -4.58 -4.43 16.48
N GLY A 145 -4.18 -5.41 17.30
CA GLY A 145 -4.48 -6.83 17.10
C GLY A 145 -3.46 -7.54 16.20
N GLU A 146 -3.59 -8.86 16.10
CA GLU A 146 -2.81 -9.68 15.15
C GLU A 146 -3.12 -9.29 13.70
N TYR A 147 -2.08 -9.18 12.86
CA TYR A 147 -2.28 -9.10 11.41
C TYR A 147 -2.65 -10.49 10.89
N ARG A 148 -3.91 -10.67 10.46
CA ARG A 148 -4.36 -11.89 9.78
C ARG A 148 -4.51 -11.60 8.29
N PRO A 149 -3.54 -11.99 7.43
CA PRO A 149 -3.70 -11.83 6.00
C PRO A 149 -4.93 -12.63 5.54
N ARG A 150 -5.83 -11.94 4.82
CA ARG A 150 -7.08 -12.51 4.30
C ARG A 150 -6.73 -13.75 3.46
N ARG A 151 -7.28 -14.93 3.81
CA ARG A 151 -7.16 -16.13 2.96
C ARG A 151 -7.62 -15.75 1.55
N ALA A 152 -6.75 -15.92 0.57
CA ALA A 152 -7.10 -15.73 -0.82
C ALA A 152 -8.16 -16.78 -1.22
N ALA A 153 -9.14 -16.35 -2.00
CA ALA A 153 -10.13 -17.19 -2.68
C ALA A 153 -10.79 -18.31 -1.81
N GLY A 154 -11.67 -17.91 -0.90
CA GLY A 154 -12.58 -18.84 -0.24
C GLY A 154 -13.38 -18.15 0.86
N GLY A 155 -14.71 -18.16 0.74
CA GLY A 155 -15.62 -17.65 1.76
C GLY A 155 -15.65 -18.53 3.00
N GLY A 156 -14.55 -18.54 3.76
CA GLY A 156 -14.55 -19.07 5.12
C GLY A 156 -15.41 -18.17 5.99
N GLU A 157 -16.47 -18.73 6.58
CA GLU A 157 -17.32 -18.03 7.54
C GLU A 157 -16.44 -17.40 8.63
N ILE A 158 -16.74 -16.14 8.97
CA ILE A 158 -16.25 -15.58 10.23
C ILE A 158 -16.98 -16.37 11.32
N GLU A 159 -16.26 -17.29 11.96
CA GLU A 159 -16.78 -18.18 12.99
C GLU A 159 -17.02 -17.40 14.30
N THR A 160 -18.01 -16.52 14.27
CA THR A 160 -18.63 -15.92 15.46
C THR A 160 -19.95 -16.65 15.73
N ASP A 161 -20.16 -17.07 16.97
CA ASP A 161 -21.31 -17.84 17.47
C ASP A 161 -22.64 -17.04 17.48
N VAL A 162 -22.71 -15.98 16.67
CA VAL A 162 -23.84 -15.09 16.47
C VAL A 162 -24.02 -14.91 14.96
N ARG A 163 -25.16 -15.37 14.44
CA ARG A 163 -25.55 -15.20 13.03
C ARG A 163 -26.02 -13.75 12.79
N ILE A 164 -25.08 -12.81 12.78
CA ILE A 164 -25.35 -11.37 12.60
C ILE A 164 -25.75 -11.11 11.13
N PRO A 165 -26.87 -10.40 10.85
CA PRO A 165 -27.40 -10.25 9.50
C PRO A 165 -26.68 -9.20 8.63
N TYR A 166 -25.60 -8.59 9.14
CA TYR A 166 -24.86 -7.52 8.47
C TYR A 166 -23.37 -7.90 8.33
N PRO A 167 -22.74 -7.67 7.17
CA PRO A 167 -21.32 -7.94 6.99
C PRO A 167 -20.49 -6.95 7.81
N VAL A 168 -19.73 -7.47 8.78
CA VAL A 168 -18.66 -6.72 9.45
C VAL A 168 -17.57 -6.43 8.42
N ASP A 169 -17.06 -5.20 8.36
CA ASP A 169 -15.90 -4.91 7.51
C ASP A 169 -14.68 -5.71 8.03
N PRO A 170 -14.12 -6.66 7.27
CA PRO A 170 -13.00 -7.47 7.74
C PRO A 170 -11.69 -6.70 7.91
N GLN A 171 -11.59 -5.46 7.39
CA GLN A 171 -10.39 -4.63 7.52
C GLN A 171 -10.38 -3.81 8.82
N SER A 172 -11.55 -3.34 9.28
CA SER A 172 -11.67 -2.53 10.48
C SER A 172 -12.22 -3.26 11.69
N GLY A 173 -12.92 -4.38 11.51
CA GLY A 173 -13.65 -5.07 12.58
C GLY A 173 -14.82 -4.25 13.13
N ARG A 174 -15.20 -3.17 12.45
CA ARG A 174 -16.25 -2.24 12.87
C ARG A 174 -17.57 -2.56 12.17
N TYR A 175 -18.65 -2.31 12.89
CA TYR A 175 -20.00 -2.45 12.37
C TYR A 175 -20.38 -1.25 11.50
N ALA A 176 -21.45 -1.40 10.73
CA ALA A 176 -22.00 -0.34 9.88
C ALA A 176 -22.69 0.80 10.65
N ASP A 177 -22.62 0.78 11.99
CA ASP A 177 -23.63 1.36 12.90
C ASP A 177 -23.44 2.86 13.14
N ASN A 178 -22.23 3.39 13.01
CA ASN A 178 -21.94 4.82 13.19
C ASN A 178 -21.35 5.43 11.91
N PRO A 179 -21.59 6.73 11.64
CA PRO A 179 -20.94 7.46 10.54
C PRO A 179 -19.40 7.41 10.59
N GLU A 180 -18.81 7.22 11.77
CA GLU A 180 -17.36 7.11 11.99
C GLU A 180 -16.78 5.80 11.47
N ASP A 181 -17.59 4.75 11.40
CA ASP A 181 -17.19 3.43 10.90
C ASP A 181 -17.28 3.35 9.35
N ARG A 182 -17.66 4.46 8.71
CA ARG A 182 -17.94 4.58 7.27
C ARG A 182 -16.90 5.43 6.54
N ALA A 183 -15.62 5.07 6.69
CA ALA A 183 -14.52 5.81 6.07
C ALA A 183 -14.64 5.95 4.53
N PRO A 184 -14.98 4.88 3.75
CA PRO A 184 -15.18 4.99 2.29
C PRO A 184 -16.28 6.01 1.92
N ASP A 185 -17.41 5.98 2.62
CA ASP A 185 -18.54 6.88 2.42
C ASP A 185 -18.24 8.36 2.81
N ARG A 186 -17.06 8.60 3.39
CA ARG A 186 -16.55 9.91 3.82
C ARG A 186 -15.34 10.38 3.02
N CYS A 187 -15.04 9.72 1.89
CA CYS A 187 -13.84 9.96 1.09
C CYS A 187 -12.54 9.80 1.89
N MET A 188 -12.55 8.96 2.94
CA MET A 188 -11.40 8.67 3.80
C MET A 188 -10.94 7.24 3.58
N GLY A 189 -9.62 7.03 3.58
CA GLY A 189 -9.04 5.69 3.57
C GLY A 189 -7.97 5.46 2.51
N ILE A 190 -7.68 6.43 1.63
CA ILE A 190 -6.45 6.34 0.83
C ILE A 190 -5.24 6.28 1.76
N THR A 191 -4.33 5.35 1.50
CA THR A 191 -3.11 5.12 2.26
C THR A 191 -1.97 4.79 1.32
N ILE A 192 -0.86 5.50 1.43
CA ILE A 192 0.41 5.12 0.80
C ILE A 192 1.26 4.29 1.78
N PRO A 193 2.14 3.40 1.30
CA PRO A 193 2.35 3.02 -0.10
C PRO A 193 1.35 1.98 -0.62
N PHE A 194 1.13 1.96 -1.94
CA PHE A 194 0.23 1.02 -2.61
C PHE A 194 0.92 -0.33 -2.87
N VAL A 195 1.17 -1.11 -1.82
CA VAL A 195 1.92 -2.39 -1.89
C VAL A 195 1.10 -3.59 -2.40
N ARG A 196 -0.17 -3.40 -2.75
CA ARG A 196 -0.99 -4.42 -3.41
C ARG A 196 -1.78 -3.76 -4.53
N GLY A 197 -1.63 -4.26 -5.75
CA GLY A 197 -2.48 -3.89 -6.87
C GLY A 197 -3.93 -4.31 -6.57
N THR A 198 -4.77 -3.34 -6.23
CA THR A 198 -6.22 -3.51 -6.14
C THR A 198 -6.90 -2.71 -7.24
N SER A 199 -8.21 -2.91 -7.41
CA SER A 199 -8.93 -2.30 -8.52
C SER A 199 -8.93 -0.77 -8.51
N GLY A 200 -8.62 -0.19 -9.67
CA GLY A 200 -8.54 1.26 -9.85
C GLY A 200 -7.22 1.91 -9.38
N THR A 201 -6.13 1.17 -9.18
CA THR A 201 -4.85 1.72 -8.64
C THR A 201 -3.97 2.42 -9.68
N TYR A 202 -4.53 3.26 -10.55
CA TYR A 202 -3.72 4.07 -11.48
C TYR A 202 -3.11 5.30 -10.78
N SER A 203 -1.87 5.64 -11.11
CA SER A 203 -1.17 6.81 -10.57
C SER A 203 -0.73 7.74 -11.70
N ARG A 204 -1.21 8.98 -11.69
CA ARG A 204 -0.76 10.02 -12.64
C ARG A 204 0.40 10.81 -12.05
N PHE A 205 1.54 10.79 -12.72
CA PHE A 205 2.69 11.63 -12.39
C PHE A 205 2.76 12.81 -13.36
N VAL A 206 2.97 14.01 -12.82
CA VAL A 206 3.18 15.25 -13.58
C VAL A 206 4.35 16.00 -12.93
N GLN A 207 5.45 16.17 -13.66
CA GLN A 207 6.65 16.84 -13.15
C GLN A 207 6.70 18.32 -13.53
N SER A 208 7.29 19.11 -12.64
CA SER A 208 7.87 20.44 -12.85
C SER A 208 9.34 20.40 -12.41
N PRO A 209 10.15 21.45 -12.70
CA PRO A 209 11.54 21.49 -12.24
C PRO A 209 11.74 21.47 -10.71
N ASP A 210 10.68 21.73 -9.95
CA ASP A 210 10.67 21.91 -8.50
C ASP A 210 9.72 20.97 -7.75
N ALA A 211 8.95 20.12 -8.45
CA ALA A 211 8.02 19.18 -7.85
C ALA A 211 7.63 18.02 -8.78
N MET A 212 7.16 16.91 -8.20
CA MET A 212 6.31 15.94 -8.89
C MET A 212 4.94 15.88 -8.23
N ALA A 213 3.90 16.27 -8.96
CA ALA A 213 2.52 16.06 -8.55
C ALA A 213 2.12 14.62 -8.89
N VAL A 214 1.55 13.93 -7.91
CA VAL A 214 1.07 12.56 -8.01
C VAL A 214 -0.41 12.55 -7.64
N TYR A 215 -1.26 12.08 -8.55
CA TYR A 215 -2.62 11.68 -8.19
C TYR A 215 -2.72 10.16 -8.21
N HIS A 216 -3.15 9.58 -7.10
CA HIS A 216 -3.49 8.17 -7.01
C HIS A 216 -5.00 8.03 -7.14
N GLU A 217 -5.45 7.22 -8.09
CA GLU A 217 -6.79 6.67 -8.12
C GLU A 217 -6.88 5.53 -7.09
N ASP A 218 -7.91 5.57 -6.25
CA ASP A 218 -8.24 4.51 -5.27
C ASP A 218 -9.75 4.58 -5.04
N GLY A 219 -10.49 3.86 -5.89
CA GLY A 219 -11.86 4.22 -6.29
C GLY A 219 -12.85 4.47 -5.15
N HIS A 220 -12.94 3.56 -4.17
CA HIS A 220 -13.88 3.70 -3.03
C HIS A 220 -13.31 4.51 -1.86
N ARG A 221 -12.04 4.93 -1.93
CA ARG A 221 -11.30 5.56 -0.82
C ARG A 221 -10.99 7.03 -1.04
N GLY A 222 -11.55 7.63 -2.11
CA GLY A 222 -11.46 9.04 -2.47
C GLY A 222 -10.33 9.41 -3.44
N GLY A 223 -9.49 8.44 -3.83
CA GLY A 223 -8.20 8.73 -4.45
C GLY A 223 -7.39 9.72 -3.60
N GLY A 224 -6.38 10.38 -4.18
CA GLY A 224 -5.72 11.47 -3.48
C GLY A 224 -4.55 12.11 -4.21
N TYR A 225 -4.38 13.40 -3.94
CA TYR A 225 -3.30 14.23 -4.46
C TYR A 225 -2.16 14.33 -3.46
N ARG A 226 -0.94 14.05 -3.94
CA ARG A 226 0.32 14.17 -3.23
C ARG A 226 1.26 15.04 -4.06
N THR A 227 2.04 15.90 -3.41
CA THR A 227 3.12 16.65 -4.05
C THR A 227 4.43 16.25 -3.42
N ILE A 228 5.38 15.84 -4.25
CA ILE A 228 6.76 15.56 -3.87
C ILE A 228 7.56 16.81 -4.23
N TYR A 229 8.10 17.52 -3.24
CA TYR A 229 8.85 18.76 -3.48
C TYR A 229 10.31 18.46 -3.79
N LEU A 230 10.84 19.01 -4.88
CA LEU A 230 12.21 18.80 -5.37
C LEU A 230 13.09 20.05 -5.20
N ASP A 231 12.56 21.12 -4.61
CA ASP A 231 13.22 22.42 -4.40
C ASP A 231 14.22 22.46 -3.22
N GLY A 232 14.50 21.30 -2.60
CA GLY A 232 15.42 21.18 -1.47
C GLY A 232 14.87 21.72 -0.14
N ARG A 233 13.55 21.99 -0.02
CA ARG A 233 12.94 22.35 1.26
C ARG A 233 13.04 21.22 2.29
N PRO A 234 13.17 21.52 3.59
CA PRO A 234 13.04 20.51 4.64
C PRO A 234 11.57 20.14 4.87
N HIS A 235 11.33 19.03 5.58
CA HIS A 235 10.01 18.72 6.12
C HIS A 235 9.53 19.80 7.11
N PRO A 236 8.21 20.05 7.21
CA PRO A 236 7.67 20.94 8.22
C PRO A 236 7.85 20.34 9.63
N PRO A 237 7.83 21.17 10.69
CA PRO A 237 7.90 20.69 12.08
C PRO A 237 6.93 19.54 12.36
N SER A 238 7.36 18.56 13.15
CA SER A 238 6.68 17.27 13.38
C SER A 238 5.29 17.32 14.05
N HIS A 239 4.75 18.51 14.32
CA HIS A 239 3.36 18.72 14.74
C HIS A 239 2.43 19.13 13.58
N ILE A 240 2.98 19.57 12.44
CA ILE A 240 2.23 19.81 11.21
C ILE A 240 2.10 18.46 10.50
N ARG A 241 0.90 17.87 10.52
CA ARG A 241 0.63 16.55 9.96
C ARG A 241 -0.34 16.59 8.78
N GLN A 242 -0.16 15.68 7.82
CA GLN A 242 -0.94 15.58 6.59
C GLN A 242 -1.37 14.12 6.36
N TRP A 243 -2.50 13.91 5.68
CA TRP A 243 -3.08 12.57 5.51
C TRP A 243 -2.17 11.61 4.72
N LEU A 244 -1.56 12.09 3.63
CA LEU A 244 -0.57 11.37 2.83
C LEU A 244 0.89 11.74 3.20
N GLY A 245 1.10 12.29 4.40
CA GLY A 245 2.39 12.81 4.83
C GLY A 245 2.85 14.04 4.04
N HIS A 246 4.09 14.48 4.31
CA HIS A 246 4.79 15.52 3.55
C HIS A 246 6.01 14.90 2.89
N SER A 247 6.09 14.98 1.56
CA SER A 247 7.17 14.37 0.77
C SER A 247 8.17 15.39 0.24
N VAL A 248 9.45 15.10 0.38
CA VAL A 248 10.55 15.82 -0.30
C VAL A 248 11.38 14.83 -1.08
N GLY A 249 11.91 15.23 -2.23
CA GLY A 249 12.68 14.35 -3.09
C GLY A 249 13.94 14.99 -3.65
N HIS A 250 14.85 14.14 -4.09
CA HIS A 250 16.09 14.51 -4.78
C HIS A 250 16.47 13.43 -5.80
N TRP A 251 17.22 13.82 -6.82
CA TRP A 251 17.75 12.89 -7.81
C TRP A 251 19.08 12.28 -7.35
N ASP A 252 19.15 10.94 -7.39
CA ASP A 252 20.33 10.11 -7.20
C ASP A 252 20.64 9.41 -8.53
N GLY A 253 21.41 10.10 -9.37
CA GLY A 253 21.55 9.74 -10.79
C GLY A 253 20.20 9.79 -11.52
N ASP A 254 19.77 8.64 -12.04
CA ASP A 254 18.48 8.48 -12.73
C ASP A 254 17.31 8.04 -11.81
N THR A 255 17.57 7.97 -10.49
CA THR A 255 16.57 7.58 -9.49
C THR A 255 16.03 8.80 -8.76
N LEU A 256 14.71 9.00 -8.73
CA LEU A 256 14.09 9.95 -7.81
C LEU A 256 13.95 9.28 -6.44
N VAL A 257 14.71 9.76 -5.45
CA VAL A 257 14.63 9.32 -4.05
C VAL A 257 13.72 10.28 -3.29
N VAL A 258 12.74 9.76 -2.56
CA VAL A 258 11.72 10.55 -1.85
C VAL A 258 11.64 10.10 -0.40
N ASP A 259 11.77 11.06 0.52
CA ASP A 259 11.48 10.91 1.94
C ASP A 259 10.04 11.38 2.18
N THR A 260 9.24 10.58 2.88
CA THR A 260 7.91 10.98 3.34
C THR A 260 7.71 10.67 4.81
N THR A 261 7.39 11.71 5.57
CA THR A 261 7.05 11.66 7.00
C THR A 261 5.86 12.59 7.29
N ASN A 262 5.66 13.06 8.53
CA ASN A 262 4.57 13.95 8.93
C ASN A 262 3.15 13.39 8.64
N PHE A 263 2.95 12.07 8.67
CA PHE A 263 1.63 11.46 8.54
C PHE A 263 0.70 11.82 9.70
N SER A 264 -0.61 11.83 9.44
CA SER A 264 -1.65 12.08 10.44
C SER A 264 -2.00 10.83 11.25
N THR A 265 -2.55 11.02 12.44
CA THR A 265 -3.09 9.92 13.27
C THR A 265 -4.31 9.23 12.64
N GLY A 266 -4.98 9.87 11.66
CA GLY A 266 -6.09 9.29 10.90
C GLY A 266 -5.63 8.38 9.74
N THR A 267 -4.38 8.52 9.31
CA THR A 267 -3.75 7.61 8.36
C THR A 267 -3.55 6.24 9.04
N SER A 268 -3.65 5.13 8.30
CA SER A 268 -3.34 3.80 8.87
C SER A 268 -2.87 2.82 7.79
N PHE A 269 -1.58 2.87 7.48
CA PHE A 269 -0.93 1.83 6.67
C PHE A 269 -0.51 0.68 7.59
N TYR A 270 -1.21 -0.45 7.53
CA TYR A 270 -1.01 -1.60 8.44
C TYR A 270 -0.91 -1.25 9.95
N GLY A 271 -1.54 -0.14 10.39
CA GLY A 271 -1.52 0.36 11.78
C GLY A 271 -0.43 1.39 12.12
N SER A 272 0.30 1.89 11.13
CA SER A 272 1.51 2.71 11.32
C SER A 272 1.29 4.22 11.51
N SER A 273 0.12 4.73 11.13
CA SER A 273 -0.38 6.08 11.47
C SER A 273 0.67 7.21 11.45
N GLU A 274 0.87 7.93 12.56
CA GLU A 274 1.77 9.09 12.63
C GLU A 274 3.26 8.75 12.76
N ASN A 275 3.61 7.46 12.96
CA ASN A 275 4.98 6.99 13.08
C ASN A 275 5.53 6.39 11.78
N LEU A 276 4.67 6.24 10.76
CA LEU A 276 5.06 5.86 9.42
C LEU A 276 6.14 6.81 8.87
N HIS A 277 7.20 6.21 8.35
CA HIS A 277 8.20 6.86 7.51
C HIS A 277 8.41 6.01 6.27
N LEU A 278 8.46 6.65 5.10
CA LEU A 278 8.66 6.00 3.81
C LEU A 278 9.89 6.58 3.12
N VAL A 279 10.78 5.69 2.69
CA VAL A 279 11.83 6.01 1.74
C VAL A 279 11.49 5.33 0.43
N GLU A 280 11.20 6.13 -0.59
CA GLU A 280 10.73 5.67 -1.89
C GLU A 280 11.77 5.96 -2.96
N ARG A 281 11.91 5.06 -3.95
CA ARG A 281 12.80 5.23 -5.10
C ARG A 281 12.01 4.98 -6.38
N PHE A 282 12.03 5.92 -7.30
CA PHE A 282 11.41 5.79 -8.62
C PHE A 282 12.50 5.82 -9.69
N THR A 283 12.72 4.69 -10.36
CA THR A 283 13.79 4.51 -11.36
C THR A 283 13.17 4.19 -12.71
N ARG A 284 13.53 4.94 -13.77
CA ARG A 284 13.02 4.69 -15.12
C ARG A 284 13.72 3.50 -15.74
N ALA A 285 13.17 2.30 -15.57
CA ALA A 285 13.81 1.02 -15.90
C ALA A 285 13.51 0.49 -17.32
N GLY A 286 12.91 1.30 -18.19
CA GLY A 286 12.60 0.95 -19.58
C GLY A 286 11.64 1.95 -20.21
N ALA A 287 11.25 1.78 -21.48
CA ALA A 287 10.38 2.72 -22.18
C ALA A 287 8.96 2.79 -21.60
N ASP A 288 8.49 1.71 -21.00
CA ASP A 288 7.15 1.52 -20.44
C ASP A 288 7.16 1.11 -18.96
N LEU A 289 8.33 1.17 -18.31
CA LEU A 289 8.53 0.73 -16.93
C LEU A 289 9.13 1.85 -16.07
N VAL A 290 8.56 2.05 -14.90
CA VAL A 290 9.21 2.67 -13.73
C VAL A 290 9.29 1.58 -12.67
N MET A 291 10.48 1.32 -12.14
CA MET A 291 10.60 0.51 -10.93
C MET A 291 10.37 1.42 -9.73
N TYR A 292 9.37 1.08 -8.91
CA TYR A 292 9.08 1.75 -7.66
C TYR A 292 9.51 0.85 -6.50
N GLU A 293 10.54 1.26 -5.77
CA GLU A 293 10.93 0.63 -4.52
C GLU A 293 10.41 1.49 -3.36
N VAL A 294 9.91 0.85 -2.31
CA VAL A 294 9.52 1.55 -1.08
C VAL A 294 9.95 0.78 0.16
N THR A 295 10.82 1.41 0.95
CA THR A 295 11.15 1.00 2.31
C THR A 295 10.15 1.62 3.27
N VAL A 296 9.52 0.77 4.07
CA VAL A 296 8.53 1.12 5.09
C VAL A 296 9.18 1.01 6.46
N GLU A 297 9.11 2.09 7.23
CA GLU A 297 9.66 2.16 8.58
C GLU A 297 8.60 2.61 9.59
N ASP A 298 8.44 1.83 10.65
CA ASP A 298 7.77 2.26 11.88
C ASP A 298 8.17 1.35 13.04
N PRO A 299 9.06 1.80 13.95
CA PRO A 299 9.52 1.01 15.09
C PRO A 299 8.43 0.76 16.14
N THR A 300 7.28 1.44 16.04
CA THR A 300 6.09 1.23 16.88
C THR A 300 5.13 0.19 16.30
N VAL A 301 5.41 -0.34 15.10
CA VAL A 301 4.69 -1.47 14.48
C VAL A 301 5.61 -2.65 14.23
N TRP A 302 6.80 -2.44 13.67
CA TRP A 302 7.72 -3.49 13.24
C TRP A 302 9.09 -3.37 13.92
N GLY A 303 9.71 -4.51 14.25
CA GLY A 303 11.05 -4.52 14.86
C GLY A 303 12.19 -4.13 13.89
N THR A 304 11.93 -4.20 12.58
CA THR A 304 12.83 -3.76 11.50
C THR A 304 11.99 -3.11 10.40
N SER A 305 12.64 -2.31 9.55
CA SER A 305 12.07 -1.89 8.27
C SER A 305 11.89 -3.08 7.32
N TRP A 306 11.18 -2.85 6.22
CA TRP A 306 11.03 -3.78 5.11
C TRP A 306 10.81 -3.02 3.80
N THR A 307 11.22 -3.61 2.67
CA THR A 307 11.22 -2.96 1.35
C THR A 307 10.47 -3.82 0.32
N ALA A 308 9.59 -3.18 -0.45
CA ALA A 308 8.90 -3.78 -1.59
C ALA A 308 9.34 -3.17 -2.92
N GLU A 309 9.52 -4.02 -3.94
CA GLU A 309 9.77 -3.71 -5.34
C GLU A 309 8.46 -3.87 -6.13
N ILE A 310 8.00 -2.80 -6.77
CA ILE A 310 6.69 -2.74 -7.44
C ILE A 310 6.90 -2.19 -8.86
N PRO A 311 6.74 -3.00 -9.91
CA PRO A 311 6.88 -2.52 -11.29
C PRO A 311 5.65 -1.70 -11.69
N LEU A 312 5.88 -0.44 -12.03
CA LEU A 312 4.85 0.45 -12.56
C LEU A 312 4.92 0.47 -14.09
N THR A 313 3.86 0.00 -14.75
CA THR A 313 3.76 -0.04 -16.22
C THR A 313 3.06 1.21 -16.74
N LEU A 314 3.60 1.80 -17.81
CA LEU A 314 3.02 2.96 -18.51
C LEU A 314 1.76 2.53 -19.26
N VAL A 315 0.67 3.27 -19.09
CA VAL A 315 -0.59 3.04 -19.81
C VAL A 315 -0.99 4.26 -20.65
N ASP A 316 -1.78 4.04 -21.70
CA ASP A 316 -2.24 5.14 -22.58
C ASP A 316 -3.11 6.14 -21.79
N ASN A 317 -2.64 7.39 -21.75
CA ASN A 317 -3.29 8.52 -21.09
C ASN A 317 -4.74 8.79 -21.57
N ARG A 318 -5.09 8.46 -22.82
CA ARG A 318 -6.46 8.66 -23.34
C ARG A 318 -7.37 7.51 -22.93
N SER A 319 -6.92 6.27 -23.10
CA SER A 319 -7.71 5.08 -22.77
C SER A 319 -7.86 4.90 -21.25
N ASN A 320 -6.88 5.36 -20.47
CA ASN A 320 -6.85 5.29 -19.01
C ASN A 320 -6.88 6.70 -18.40
N GLN A 321 -7.71 7.58 -18.96
CA GLN A 321 -7.88 8.91 -18.39
C GLN A 321 -8.44 8.79 -16.97
N ILE A 322 -7.62 9.12 -15.98
CA ILE A 322 -8.04 9.15 -14.58
C ILE A 322 -9.00 10.33 -14.37
N TYR A 323 -10.11 10.04 -13.70
CA TYR A 323 -11.13 11.02 -13.26
C TYR A 323 -11.02 11.26 -11.75
N GLU A 324 -11.72 12.29 -11.27
CA GLU A 324 -11.87 12.53 -9.83
C GLU A 324 -12.68 11.40 -9.18
N ALA A 325 -12.14 10.82 -8.10
CA ALA A 325 -12.82 9.82 -7.29
C ALA A 325 -13.85 10.48 -6.34
N ALA A 326 -15.01 10.82 -6.91
CA ALA A 326 -16.13 11.47 -6.25
C ALA A 326 -16.91 10.52 -5.31
N CYS A 327 -16.33 10.15 -4.17
CA CYS A 327 -16.90 9.12 -3.28
C CYS A 327 -18.17 9.52 -2.50
N HIS A 328 -18.57 10.79 -2.51
CA HIS A 328 -19.86 11.23 -1.95
C HIS A 328 -20.99 11.19 -3.00
N GLU A 329 -20.68 11.58 -4.23
CA GLU A 329 -21.63 11.73 -5.33
C GLU A 329 -22.18 10.37 -5.79
N GLY A 330 -23.50 10.17 -5.66
CA GLY A 330 -24.13 8.90 -6.03
C GLY A 330 -23.90 7.77 -5.02
N ASN A 331 -23.40 8.05 -3.83
CA ASN A 331 -23.32 7.06 -2.76
C ASN A 331 -24.71 6.80 -2.14
N TYR A 332 -25.31 5.66 -2.51
CA TYR A 332 -26.61 5.22 -1.99
C TYR A 332 -26.51 4.25 -0.80
N ALA A 333 -25.30 3.82 -0.40
CA ALA A 333 -25.11 2.79 0.61
C ALA A 333 -25.77 3.14 1.95
N MET A 334 -25.64 4.40 2.39
CA MET A 334 -26.30 4.92 3.59
C MET A 334 -27.82 4.78 3.54
N VAL A 335 -28.45 5.09 2.41
CA VAL A 335 -29.91 5.00 2.25
C VAL A 335 -30.35 3.53 2.27
N SER A 336 -29.61 2.66 1.58
CA SER A 336 -29.88 1.22 1.54
C SER A 336 -29.75 0.55 2.92
N ILE A 337 -28.72 0.90 3.70
CA ILE A 337 -28.50 0.37 5.05
C ILE A 337 -29.64 0.80 5.98
N LEU A 338 -29.99 2.09 5.99
CA LEU A 338 -31.09 2.61 6.80
C LEU A 338 -32.44 1.99 6.41
N ALA A 339 -32.69 1.80 5.12
CA ALA A 339 -33.90 1.11 4.63
C ALA A 339 -33.94 -0.36 5.05
N GLY A 340 -32.79 -1.05 5.07
CA GLY A 340 -32.64 -2.41 5.61
C GLY A 340 -32.99 -2.50 7.09
N ALA A 341 -32.41 -1.62 7.92
CA ALA A 341 -32.71 -1.56 9.35
C ALA A 341 -34.21 -1.27 9.62
N ARG A 342 -34.80 -0.27 8.95
CA ARG A 342 -36.26 0.00 9.05
C ARG A 342 -37.12 -1.22 8.66
N ASN A 343 -36.63 -2.07 7.75
CA ASN A 343 -37.33 -3.29 7.34
C ASN A 343 -37.23 -4.41 8.39
N LEU A 344 -36.12 -4.48 9.14
CA LEU A 344 -35.98 -5.41 10.28
C LEU A 344 -36.82 -4.98 11.49
N GLU A 345 -36.81 -3.70 11.85
CA GLU A 345 -37.70 -3.15 12.90
C GLU A 345 -39.18 -3.46 12.59
N ALA A 346 -39.62 -3.25 11.35
CA ALA A 346 -40.98 -3.55 10.91
C ALA A 346 -41.34 -5.05 10.98
N GLN A 347 -40.33 -5.94 11.05
CA GLN A 347 -40.48 -7.38 11.27
C GLN A 347 -40.31 -7.79 12.75
N GLY A 348 -39.99 -6.85 13.65
CA GLY A 348 -39.65 -7.15 15.06
C GLY A 348 -38.35 -7.94 15.20
N ARG A 349 -37.36 -7.67 14.34
CA ARG A 349 -36.05 -8.35 14.30
C ARG A 349 -34.88 -7.49 14.78
N GLU A 350 -35.15 -6.21 15.06
CA GLU A 350 -34.38 -5.28 15.89
C GLU A 350 -35.33 -4.81 17.01
#